data_AF-A0A4S8MC13-F1
#
_entry.id   AF-A0A4S8MC13-F1
#
_cell.length_a   1.000
_cell.length_b   1.000
_cell.length_c   1.000
_cell.angle_alpha   90.00
_cell.angle_beta   90.00
_cell.angle_gamma   90.00
#
_symmetry.space_group_name_H-M   'P 1'
#
loop_
_entity.id
_entity.type
_entity.pdbx_description
1 polymer ?
#
loop_
_entity_poly.entity_id
_entity_poly.type
_entity_poly.pdbx_seq_one_letter_code
_entity_poly.pdbx_strand_id
1 'polypeptide(L)'
;MSFFQDKGYGLIVPDMLGYGGTAKPLDPEAYAPSLISKDIVDILDAGGLQQSVLIGHDLAKNNLIQSRAVFGYENFGRVTPGDFVTPEERTVQMELLRQGGLAAPLNWYKIMTTSIESDDDQVIPSENAVLKKPVFFGASLRDYVAIAATYIAATK
;
A
#
# COMPACT_ATOMS: atom_id res chain seq x y z
N MET A 1 17.57 -7.75 -3.76
CA MET A 1 17.68 -6.28 -3.81
C MET A 1 18.47 -5.73 -5.01
N SER A 2 19.25 -6.54 -5.73
CA SER A 2 20.15 -6.03 -6.78
C SER A 2 19.45 -5.43 -8.02
N PHE A 3 18.28 -5.94 -8.44
CA PHE A 3 17.68 -5.53 -9.73
C PHE A 3 17.51 -4.02 -9.94
N PHE A 4 17.01 -3.28 -8.93
CA PHE A 4 16.79 -1.83 -9.02
C PHE A 4 18.07 -1.03 -8.77
N GLN A 5 18.90 -1.47 -7.81
CA GLN A 5 20.17 -0.84 -7.49
C GLN A 5 21.14 -0.92 -8.67
N ASP A 6 21.21 -2.07 -9.35
CA ASP A 6 22.05 -2.28 -10.54
C ASP A 6 21.64 -1.38 -11.72
N LYS A 7 20.42 -0.81 -11.69
CA LYS A 7 19.91 0.15 -12.67
C LYS A 7 20.04 1.61 -12.22
N GLY A 8 20.66 1.85 -11.07
CA GLY A 8 20.86 3.20 -10.51
C GLY A 8 19.65 3.75 -9.75
N TYR A 9 18.67 2.92 -9.38
CA TYR A 9 17.52 3.35 -8.58
C TYR A 9 17.74 3.11 -7.08
N GLY A 10 17.35 4.08 -6.27
CA GLY A 10 17.13 3.92 -4.83
C GLY A 10 15.76 3.30 -4.55
N LEU A 11 15.62 2.67 -3.38
CA LEU A 11 14.37 2.11 -2.88
C LEU A 11 14.08 2.69 -1.51
N ILE A 12 12.86 3.23 -1.34
CA ILE A 12 12.29 3.56 -0.02
C ILE A 12 11.09 2.65 0.17
N VAL A 13 11.12 1.88 1.26
CA VAL A 13 10.06 0.95 1.64
C VAL A 13 9.67 1.27 3.08
N PRO A 14 8.82 2.29 3.30
CA PRO A 14 8.42 2.68 4.65
C PRO A 14 7.44 1.65 5.23
N ASP A 15 7.43 1.51 6.55
CA ASP A 15 6.31 0.89 7.24
C ASP A 15 5.07 1.79 7.06
N MET A 16 3.92 1.19 6.76
CA MET A 16 2.65 1.91 6.64
C MET A 16 2.04 2.17 8.04
N LEU A 17 1.19 3.20 8.14
CA LEU A 17 0.45 3.51 9.38
C LEU A 17 -0.28 2.27 9.91
N GLY A 18 -0.18 2.01 11.22
CA GLY A 18 -0.73 0.81 11.85
C GLY A 18 0.16 -0.44 11.79
N TYR A 19 1.28 -0.40 11.07
CA TYR A 19 2.21 -1.52 10.93
C TYR A 19 3.62 -1.19 11.46
N GLY A 20 4.37 -2.25 11.80
CA GLY A 20 5.78 -2.15 12.18
C GLY A 20 6.03 -1.13 13.28
N GLY A 21 7.00 -0.24 13.05
CA GLY A 21 7.39 0.81 13.99
C GLY A 21 6.48 2.05 14.02
N THR A 22 5.46 2.14 13.16
CA THR A 22 4.65 3.36 13.04
C THR A 22 3.64 3.53 14.18
N ALA A 23 3.07 4.73 14.25
CA ALA A 23 1.90 5.01 15.08
C ALA A 23 0.74 4.07 14.75
N LYS A 24 -0.07 3.74 15.76
CA LYS A 24 -1.18 2.79 15.67
C LYS A 24 -2.49 3.45 16.14
N PRO A 25 -2.92 4.55 15.51
CA PRO A 25 -4.16 5.21 15.90
C PRO A 25 -5.34 4.26 15.75
N LEU A 26 -6.27 4.33 16.69
CA LEU A 26 -7.49 3.51 16.65
C LEU A 26 -8.60 4.18 15.86
N ASP A 27 -8.50 5.49 15.65
CA ASP A 27 -9.41 6.28 14.85
C ASP A 27 -9.25 5.96 13.35
N PRO A 28 -10.31 5.48 12.67
CA PRO A 28 -10.25 5.21 11.24
C PRO A 28 -9.97 6.46 10.39
N GLU A 29 -10.36 7.65 10.84
CA GLU A 29 -10.13 8.90 10.08
C GLU A 29 -8.64 9.20 9.87
N ALA A 30 -7.77 8.71 10.76
CA ALA A 30 -6.32 8.83 10.62
C ALA A 30 -5.77 8.03 9.42
N TYR A 31 -6.57 7.14 8.83
CA TYR A 31 -6.21 6.30 7.68
C TYR A 31 -6.79 6.82 6.36
N ALA A 32 -7.33 8.05 6.33
CA ALA A 32 -7.85 8.66 5.12
C ALA A 32 -6.78 8.69 4.00
N PRO A 33 -7.13 8.32 2.75
CA PRO A 33 -6.22 8.31 1.60
C PRO A 33 -5.35 9.55 1.43
N SER A 34 -5.92 10.73 1.62
CA SER A 34 -5.24 12.03 1.51
C SER A 34 -4.15 12.21 2.56
N LEU A 35 -4.38 11.77 3.80
CA LEU A 35 -3.41 11.81 4.89
C LEU A 35 -2.26 10.85 4.65
N ILE A 36 -2.54 9.64 4.20
CA ILE A 36 -1.47 8.70 3.88
C ILE A 36 -0.67 9.15 2.66
N SER A 37 -1.33 9.70 1.64
CA SER A 37 -0.65 10.31 0.49
C SER A 37 0.28 11.44 0.94
N LYS A 38 -0.16 12.23 1.93
CA LYS A 38 0.67 13.25 2.57
C LYS A 38 1.87 12.64 3.29
N ASP A 39 1.72 11.54 4.04
CA ASP A 39 2.86 10.86 4.68
C ASP A 39 3.92 10.45 3.66
N ILE A 40 3.51 9.93 2.49
CA ILE A 40 4.43 9.58 1.40
C ILE A 40 5.14 10.81 0.86
N VAL A 41 4.42 11.92 0.63
CA VAL A 41 5.04 13.19 0.19
C VAL A 41 6.03 13.70 1.22
N ASP A 42 5.67 13.69 2.50
CA ASP A 42 6.54 14.15 3.59
C ASP A 42 7.82 13.29 3.69
N ILE A 43 7.74 11.98 3.45
CA ILE A 43 8.91 11.08 3.36
C ILE A 43 9.81 11.45 2.18
N LEU A 44 9.23 11.71 1.00
CA LEU A 44 10.00 12.11 -0.18
C LEU A 44 10.68 13.47 0.02
N ASP A 45 9.97 14.43 0.59
CA ASP A 45 10.45 15.77 0.91
C ASP A 45 11.59 15.71 1.94
N ALA A 46 11.42 14.94 3.02
CA ALA A 46 12.47 14.72 4.01
C ALA A 46 13.72 14.04 3.42
N GLY A 47 13.54 13.21 2.40
CA GLY A 47 14.62 12.61 1.63
C GLY A 47 15.23 13.51 0.56
N GLY A 48 14.68 14.71 0.33
CA GLY A 48 15.10 15.61 -0.75
C GLY A 48 14.83 15.06 -2.16
N LEU A 49 13.84 14.17 -2.31
CA LEU A 49 13.56 13.45 -3.55
C LEU A 49 12.49 14.18 -4.37
N GLN A 50 12.90 14.75 -5.50
CA GLN A 50 11.99 15.48 -6.39
C GLN A 50 11.26 14.60 -7.41
N GLN A 51 11.76 13.39 -7.63
CA GLN A 51 11.19 12.44 -8.59
C GLN A 51 11.21 11.03 -8.02
N SER A 52 10.08 10.34 -8.13
CA SER A 52 9.93 8.96 -7.69
C SER A 52 8.97 8.20 -8.62
N VAL A 53 9.19 6.89 -8.70
CA VAL A 53 8.20 5.94 -9.21
C VAL A 53 7.58 5.28 -8.01
N LEU A 54 6.27 5.42 -7.87
CA LEU A 54 5.54 4.82 -6.77
C LEU A 54 5.04 3.43 -7.17
N ILE A 55 5.11 2.48 -6.22
CA ILE A 55 4.64 1.11 -6.40
C ILE A 55 3.77 0.75 -5.20
N GLY A 56 2.56 0.27 -5.48
CA GLY A 56 1.57 -0.13 -4.49
C GLY A 56 1.22 -1.60 -4.56
N HIS A 57 0.94 -2.19 -3.41
CA HIS A 57 0.43 -3.56 -3.32
C HIS A 57 -0.77 -3.58 -2.37
N ASP A 58 -1.85 -4.24 -2.78
CA ASP A 58 -3.06 -4.40 -1.98
C ASP A 58 -3.61 -3.04 -1.48
N LEU A 59 -3.94 -2.91 -0.19
CA LEU A 59 -4.53 -1.73 0.44
C LEU A 59 -3.62 -0.49 0.40
N ALA A 60 -2.30 -0.65 0.21
CA ALA A 60 -1.39 0.47 -0.02
C ALA A 60 -1.69 1.21 -1.34
N LYS A 61 -2.53 0.65 -2.22
CA LYS A 61 -3.05 1.31 -3.43
C LYS A 61 -3.90 2.54 -3.12
N ASN A 62 -4.54 2.60 -1.94
CA ASN A 62 -5.46 3.69 -1.60
C ASN A 62 -4.71 5.03 -1.47
N ASN A 63 -3.38 5.00 -1.46
CA ASN A 63 -2.52 6.20 -1.37
C ASN A 63 -1.85 6.50 -2.73
N LEU A 64 -2.27 5.82 -3.80
CA LEU A 64 -1.57 5.81 -5.07
C LEU A 64 -2.48 6.00 -6.29
N ILE A 65 -2.10 7.03 -7.03
CA ILE A 65 -2.15 7.09 -8.50
C ILE A 65 -1.25 5.95 -9.06
N GLN A 66 -1.83 4.74 -9.00
CA GLN A 66 -1.47 3.37 -9.44
C GLN A 66 -0.05 2.97 -9.89
N SER A 67 0.44 1.87 -9.28
CA SER A 67 1.22 0.78 -9.93
C SER A 67 1.14 -0.48 -9.05
N ARG A 68 0.98 -1.69 -9.63
CA ARG A 68 0.57 -2.94 -8.94
C ARG A 68 1.36 -4.19 -9.33
N ALA A 69 1.68 -5.03 -8.35
CA ALA A 69 2.06 -6.44 -8.55
C ALA A 69 1.60 -7.30 -7.37
N VAL A 70 0.57 -8.14 -7.55
CA VAL A 70 0.14 -9.15 -6.57
C VAL A 70 0.51 -10.54 -7.11
N PHE A 71 1.27 -11.33 -6.34
CA PHE A 71 1.51 -12.74 -6.65
C PHE A 71 0.31 -13.56 -6.15
N GLY A 72 -0.46 -14.13 -7.08
CA GLY A 72 -1.56 -15.04 -6.74
C GLY A 72 -1.03 -16.36 -6.18
N TYR A 73 -1.55 -16.79 -5.03
CA TYR A 73 -1.31 -18.12 -4.47
C TYR A 73 -2.58 -18.97 -4.58
N GLU A 74 -2.59 -19.88 -5.56
CA GLU A 74 -3.53 -21.00 -5.59
C GLU A 74 -2.99 -22.08 -4.65
N ASN A 75 -3.37 -22.04 -3.38
CA ASN A 75 -3.48 -23.18 -2.43
C ASN A 75 -3.53 -22.65 -1.00
N PHE A 76 -4.68 -22.80 -0.32
CA PHE A 76 -4.86 -22.50 1.11
C PHE A 76 -4.18 -23.53 2.04
N GLY A 77 -2.96 -23.97 1.70
CA GLY A 77 -2.06 -24.69 2.60
C GLY A 77 -1.26 -23.74 3.48
N ARG A 78 -0.55 -24.25 4.49
CA ARG A 78 0.50 -23.47 5.16
C ARG A 78 1.51 -23.01 4.10
N VAL A 79 1.50 -21.73 3.79
CA VAL A 79 2.49 -21.10 2.92
C VAL A 79 3.82 -21.12 3.68
N THR A 80 4.82 -21.80 3.11
CA THR A 80 6.19 -21.65 3.59
C THR A 80 6.62 -20.22 3.28
N PRO A 81 7.08 -19.43 4.27
CA PRO A 81 7.66 -18.13 3.99
C PRO A 81 8.74 -18.29 2.92
N GLY A 82 8.78 -17.39 1.95
CA GLY A 82 9.83 -17.44 0.94
C GLY A 82 11.21 -17.29 1.59
N ASP A 83 12.24 -17.85 0.94
CA ASP A 83 13.62 -17.87 1.46
C ASP A 83 14.22 -16.47 1.68
N PHE A 84 13.52 -15.42 1.24
CA PHE A 84 13.85 -14.01 1.45
C PHE A 84 13.40 -13.46 2.81
N VAL A 85 12.62 -14.19 3.60
CA VAL A 85 12.24 -13.80 4.97
C VAL A 85 13.04 -14.64 5.96
N THR A 86 13.99 -14.00 6.65
CA THR A 86 14.81 -14.69 7.65
C THR A 86 14.00 -15.05 8.90
N PRO A 87 14.38 -16.09 9.66
CA PRO A 87 13.75 -16.42 10.94
C PRO A 87 13.75 -15.26 11.93
N GLU A 88 14.82 -14.45 11.92
CA GLU A 88 14.99 -13.27 12.77
C GLU A 88 13.99 -12.18 12.39
N GLU A 89 13.91 -11.81 11.10
CA GLU A 89 12.92 -10.83 10.61
C GLU A 89 11.49 -11.28 10.91
N ARG A 90 11.21 -12.57 10.71
CA ARG A 90 9.91 -13.14 11.04
C ARG A 90 9.59 -12.98 12.53
N THR A 91 10.56 -13.22 13.40
CA THR A 91 10.38 -13.06 14.85
C THR A 91 10.05 -11.60 15.20
N VAL A 92 10.79 -10.66 14.63
CA VAL A 92 10.55 -9.23 14.82
C VAL A 92 9.16 -8.82 14.34
N GLN A 93 8.76 -9.22 13.12
CA GLN A 93 7.44 -8.91 12.56
C GLN A 93 6.31 -9.46 13.43
N MET A 94 6.43 -10.71 13.89
CA MET A 94 5.43 -11.35 14.74
C MET A 94 5.33 -10.67 16.10
N GLU A 95 6.45 -10.21 16.67
CA GLU A 95 6.45 -9.53 17.95
C GLU A 95 5.84 -8.13 17.85
N LEU A 96 6.20 -7.36 16.83
CA LEU A 96 5.60 -6.04 16.57
C LEU A 96 4.08 -6.14 16.37
N LEU A 97 3.62 -7.17 15.65
CA LEU A 97 2.18 -7.42 15.48
C LEU A 97 1.49 -7.78 16.80
N ARG A 98 2.11 -8.63 17.63
CA ARG A 98 1.56 -9.01 18.94
C ARG A 98 1.46 -7.82 19.89
N GLN A 99 2.47 -6.98 19.92
CA GLN A 99 2.50 -5.77 20.75
C GLN A 99 1.50 -4.72 20.25
N GLY A 100 1.43 -4.51 18.93
CA GLY A 100 0.54 -3.52 18.31
C GLY A 100 -0.93 -3.94 18.20
N GLY A 101 -1.20 -5.24 18.27
CA GLY A 101 -2.53 -5.79 18.06
C GLY A 101 -3.05 -5.62 16.63
N LEU A 102 -4.30 -6.04 16.41
CA LEU A 102 -4.95 -6.00 15.09
C LEU A 102 -5.84 -4.77 14.88
N ALA A 103 -6.15 -4.01 15.93
CA ALA A 103 -7.13 -2.93 15.85
C ALA A 103 -6.73 -1.83 14.84
N ALA A 104 -5.46 -1.42 14.85
CA ALA A 104 -4.93 -0.42 13.93
C ALA A 104 -4.85 -0.95 12.48
N PRO A 105 -4.27 -2.13 12.20
CA PRO A 105 -4.33 -2.74 10.86
C PRO A 105 -5.76 -2.90 10.31
N LEU A 106 -6.75 -3.16 11.17
CA LEU A 106 -8.14 -3.30 10.75
C LEU A 106 -8.77 -1.99 10.25
N ASN A 107 -8.19 -0.83 10.56
CA ASN A 107 -8.69 0.44 10.04
C ASN A 107 -8.55 0.55 8.52
N TRP A 108 -7.55 -0.10 7.90
CA TRP A 108 -7.43 -0.17 6.44
C TRP A 108 -8.65 -0.82 5.76
N TYR A 109 -9.30 -1.77 6.43
CA TYR A 109 -10.55 -2.36 5.94
C TYR A 109 -11.74 -1.44 6.19
N LYS A 110 -11.75 -0.72 7.32
CA LYS A 110 -12.82 0.24 7.62
C LYS A 110 -12.86 1.36 6.58
N ILE A 111 -11.71 1.83 6.10
CA ILE A 111 -11.65 2.80 5.00
C ILE A 111 -12.45 2.30 3.79
N MET A 112 -12.31 1.02 3.42
CA MET A 112 -13.04 0.43 2.28
C MET A 112 -14.52 0.10 2.55
N THR A 113 -14.88 -0.16 3.81
CA THR A 113 -16.24 -0.60 4.17
C THR A 113 -17.11 0.53 4.74
N THR A 114 -16.59 1.76 4.80
CA THR A 114 -17.29 2.96 5.28
C THR A 114 -17.24 4.05 4.21
N SER A 115 -17.77 5.24 4.50
CA SER A 115 -17.75 6.36 3.56
C SER A 115 -16.45 7.16 3.57
N ILE A 116 -15.51 6.88 4.47
CA ILE A 116 -14.31 7.72 4.69
C ILE A 116 -13.52 7.91 3.38
N GLU A 117 -13.25 6.83 2.64
CA GLU A 117 -12.57 6.92 1.33
C GLU A 117 -13.37 7.79 0.34
N SER A 118 -14.67 7.53 0.22
CA SER A 118 -15.54 8.27 -0.71
C SER A 118 -15.76 9.73 -0.32
N ASP A 119 -15.71 10.06 0.96
CA ASP A 119 -15.87 11.42 1.48
C ASP A 119 -14.56 12.21 1.30
N ASP A 120 -13.42 11.57 1.57
CA ASP A 120 -12.08 12.12 1.33
C ASP A 120 -11.86 12.41 -0.17
N ASP A 121 -12.27 11.50 -1.05
CA ASP A 121 -12.13 11.67 -2.51
C ASP A 121 -12.95 12.85 -3.09
N GLN A 122 -13.98 13.34 -2.39
CA GLN A 122 -14.78 14.48 -2.88
C GLN A 122 -13.98 15.77 -3.01
N VAL A 123 -12.84 15.88 -2.32
CA VAL A 123 -11.95 17.05 -2.42
C VAL A 123 -11.06 17.00 -3.67
N ILE A 124 -10.97 15.85 -4.34
CA ILE A 124 -10.14 15.67 -5.53
C ILE A 124 -10.85 16.33 -6.72
N PRO A 125 -10.23 17.34 -7.37
CA PRO A 125 -10.81 17.95 -8.55
C PRO A 125 -11.01 16.91 -9.66
N SER A 126 -12.13 16.98 -10.38
CA SER A 126 -12.50 15.98 -11.38
C SER A 126 -11.47 15.86 -12.52
N GLU A 127 -10.76 16.94 -12.82
CA GLU A 127 -9.65 16.96 -13.78
C GLU A 127 -8.41 16.15 -13.34
N ASN A 128 -8.35 15.78 -12.06
CA ASN A 128 -7.30 14.98 -11.44
C ASN A 128 -7.76 13.56 -11.06
N ALA A 129 -9.05 13.25 -11.27
CA ALA A 129 -9.58 11.90 -11.08
C ALA A 129 -8.99 10.89 -12.08
N VAL A 130 -8.49 11.36 -13.23
CA VAL A 130 -7.82 10.54 -14.25
C VAL A 130 -6.31 10.75 -14.20
N LEU A 131 -5.59 9.63 -14.16
CA LEU A 131 -4.13 9.61 -14.05
C LEU A 131 -3.49 10.01 -15.37
N LYS A 132 -2.78 11.15 -15.38
CA LYS A 132 -2.12 11.68 -16.59
C LYS A 132 -0.71 11.10 -16.82
N LYS A 133 -0.13 10.48 -15.80
CA LYS A 133 1.20 9.87 -15.85
C LYS A 133 1.09 8.44 -16.38
N PRO A 134 2.13 7.88 -17.02
CA PRO A 134 2.14 6.47 -17.40
C PRO A 134 1.91 5.57 -16.19
N VAL A 135 0.96 4.64 -16.30
CA VAL A 135 0.58 3.70 -15.26
C VAL A 135 0.80 2.29 -15.78
N PHE A 136 1.45 1.45 -14.97
CA PHE A 136 1.46 0.00 -15.17
C PHE A 136 0.48 -0.65 -14.19
N PHE A 137 -0.48 -1.42 -14.73
CA PHE A 137 -1.48 -2.14 -13.95
C PHE A 137 -1.34 -3.65 -14.16
N GLY A 138 -0.79 -4.34 -13.16
CA GLY A 138 -0.74 -5.80 -13.10
C GLY A 138 -1.90 -6.35 -12.27
N ALA A 139 -2.81 -7.08 -12.90
CA ALA A 139 -3.96 -7.69 -12.23
C ALA A 139 -3.87 -9.21 -12.16
N SER A 140 -4.28 -9.76 -11.01
CA SER A 140 -4.47 -11.19 -10.82
C SER A 140 -5.89 -11.57 -11.21
N LEU A 141 -6.06 -12.19 -12.38
CA LEU A 141 -7.40 -12.50 -12.94
C LEU A 141 -8.21 -13.52 -12.10
N ARG A 142 -7.58 -14.17 -11.12
CA ARG A 142 -8.19 -15.14 -10.21
C ARG A 142 -8.23 -14.65 -8.76
N ASP A 143 -8.02 -13.36 -8.53
CA ASP A 143 -8.12 -12.75 -7.21
C ASP A 143 -9.59 -12.48 -6.86
N TYR A 144 -10.09 -13.18 -5.84
CA TYR A 144 -11.47 -13.06 -5.36
C TYR A 144 -11.67 -11.88 -4.40
N VAL A 145 -10.59 -11.26 -3.92
CA VAL A 145 -10.62 -10.12 -3.00
C VAL A 145 -10.37 -8.83 -3.76
N ALA A 146 -9.30 -8.78 -4.57
CA ALA A 146 -8.94 -7.64 -5.40
C ALA A 146 -9.41 -7.83 -6.86
N ILE A 147 -10.72 -7.79 -7.08
CA ILE A 147 -11.36 -8.05 -8.38
C ILE A 147 -10.84 -7.07 -9.45
N ALA A 148 -10.15 -7.58 -10.48
CA ALA A 148 -9.52 -6.74 -11.52
C ALA A 148 -10.47 -5.72 -12.17
N ALA A 149 -11.73 -6.11 -12.42
CA ALA A 149 -12.72 -5.28 -13.08
C ALA A 149 -13.05 -3.99 -12.32
N THR A 150 -12.97 -3.98 -10.98
CA THR A 150 -13.27 -2.79 -10.18
C THR A 150 -12.18 -1.72 -10.30
N TYR A 151 -11.04 -2.06 -10.89
CA TYR A 151 -9.84 -1.21 -10.92
C TYR A 151 -9.41 -0.76 -12.30
N ILE A 152 -9.78 -1.48 -13.37
CA ILE A 152 -9.44 -1.14 -14.76
C ILE A 152 -10.07 0.20 -15.21
N ALA A 153 -11.22 0.57 -14.63
CA ALA A 153 -11.90 1.82 -14.98
C ALA A 153 -11.07 3.07 -14.61
N ALA A 154 -10.28 3.01 -13.54
CA ALA A 154 -9.47 4.12 -13.03
C ALA A 154 -8.09 4.27 -13.71
N THR A 155 -7.76 3.40 -14.68
CA THR A 155 -6.47 3.41 -15.39
C THR A 155 -6.56 3.89 -16.84
N LYS A 156 -7.74 4.34 -17.28
CA LYS A 156 -8.00 4.84 -18.64
C LYS A 156 -8.20 6.34 -18.61
#